data_AF-A0A2V7GGM5-F1
#
_entry.id   AF-A0A2V7GGM5-F1
#
_cell.length_a   1.000
_cell.length_b   1.000
_cell.length_c   1.000
_cell.angle_alpha   90.00
_cell.angle_beta   90.00
_cell.angle_gamma   90.00
#
_symmetry.space_group_name_H-M   'P 1'
#
loop_
_entity.id
_entity.type
_entity.pdbx_description
1 polymer ?
#
loop_
_entity_poly.entity_id
_entity_poly.type
_entity_poly.pdbx_seq_one_letter_code
_entity_poly.pdbx_strand_id
1 'polypeptide(L)'
;MISPAHAAPALVLLAGLLLACGREGPEATAPRAPAVPASPAVAAAAEWVVDPKDPGPSLPPVGRSLFDFVVSGPGGPGTVPFPFTDLTRLLAGRLAGAEDRAPIKLALLPLNRSLQRNSARPDFFFYPRVVMAVDGEGAPSAARAALLLRDRLFAGYQEKAGIIEVISYNEAAGRFEFQVVKDYRPGQTPRVFYANRAICVVCHQNHAPIFSRQLWDETGANPRVAALLRAQGRPFYGVPLDQGVDIPYGIDNATDRANGFAAYQRIWQDGCDQTVTAAAIECRADLFTLALQYRLSGARQVNTRSPRFRDDLLPGLARRWRERWPRGLAVPDPDIPNRDPLTELADVAGAEPVSLTVADRRLRQALQQVGVHSRFEPSNPRAPLEIWPLADHAPDALERAIAGLGAFLAAADIRRLDEHLFARAEKRAARLTRRESPCELELLRRDEDRRRLTFR
;
A
#
# COMPACT_ATOMS: atom_id res chain seq x y z
N MET A 1 24.00 72.24 -1.99
CA MET A 1 23.33 71.53 -0.87
C MET A 1 22.65 70.31 -1.44
N ILE A 2 22.77 69.20 -0.71
CA ILE A 2 22.72 67.80 -1.19
C ILE A 2 21.31 67.39 -1.63
N SER A 3 21.26 66.65 -2.74
CA SER A 3 20.12 65.86 -3.22
C SER A 3 20.64 64.46 -3.58
N PRO A 4 19.93 63.39 -3.21
CA PRO A 4 19.84 62.20 -4.07
C PRO A 4 18.38 61.71 -4.16
N ALA A 5 17.78 61.50 -5.34
CA ALA A 5 18.06 60.47 -6.35
C ALA A 5 17.86 59.05 -5.79
N HIS A 6 16.67 58.47 -5.98
CA HIS A 6 16.40 57.43 -6.99
C HIS A 6 17.05 56.08 -6.67
N ALA A 7 16.38 55.29 -5.84
CA ALA A 7 16.58 53.85 -5.77
C ALA A 7 15.83 53.19 -6.93
N ALA A 8 16.57 52.57 -7.84
CA ALA A 8 16.04 51.76 -8.92
C ALA A 8 15.27 50.54 -8.36
N PRO A 9 14.15 50.12 -8.97
CA PRO A 9 13.62 48.80 -8.71
C PRO A 9 14.50 47.80 -9.46
N ALA A 10 15.20 46.95 -8.71
CA ALA A 10 15.84 45.77 -9.26
C ALA A 10 14.73 44.84 -9.80
N LEU A 11 14.58 44.83 -11.12
CA LEU A 11 13.73 43.89 -11.83
C LEU A 11 14.40 42.51 -11.76
N VAL A 12 14.11 41.74 -10.71
CA VAL A 12 14.46 40.32 -10.68
C VAL A 12 13.43 39.58 -11.51
N LEU A 13 13.78 39.35 -12.78
CA LEU A 13 13.15 38.32 -13.61
C LEU A 13 13.47 36.96 -12.98
N LEU A 14 12.65 36.53 -12.02
CA LEU A 14 12.56 35.12 -11.67
C LEU A 14 11.77 34.44 -12.79
N ALA A 15 12.51 33.95 -13.79
CA ALA A 15 12.04 32.85 -14.61
C ALA A 15 11.55 31.76 -13.64
N GLY A 16 10.28 31.36 -13.81
CA GLY A 16 9.62 30.38 -12.96
C GLY A 16 10.31 29.02 -13.03
N LEU A 17 11.38 28.85 -12.26
CA LEU A 17 11.60 27.57 -11.61
C LEU A 17 10.51 27.48 -10.53
N LEU A 18 9.41 26.82 -10.89
CA LEU A 18 8.72 25.96 -9.95
C LEU A 18 9.76 24.95 -9.45
N LEU A 19 10.58 25.35 -8.48
CA LEU A 19 11.14 24.43 -7.53
C LEU A 19 9.92 23.76 -6.93
N ALA A 20 9.63 22.57 -7.44
CA ALA A 20 8.72 21.63 -6.84
C ALA A 20 9.20 21.44 -5.40
N CYS A 21 8.68 22.24 -4.47
CA CYS A 21 8.53 21.84 -3.09
C CYS A 21 7.40 20.79 -3.03
N GLY A 22 7.46 19.79 -3.90
CA GLY A 22 6.87 18.48 -3.70
C GLY A 22 7.74 17.73 -2.71
N ARG A 23 7.84 18.25 -1.48
CA ARG A 23 7.78 17.31 -0.37
C ARG A 23 6.33 16.87 -0.38
N GLU A 24 6.09 15.66 -0.85
CA GLU A 24 5.02 14.87 -0.26
C GLU A 24 5.14 15.13 1.24
N GLY A 25 4.19 15.88 1.81
CA GLY A 25 4.04 15.85 3.24
C GLY A 25 3.92 14.38 3.65
N PRO A 26 4.17 14.01 4.91
CA PRO A 26 3.61 12.75 5.37
C PRO A 26 2.14 12.81 4.95
N GLU A 27 1.73 11.96 4.01
CA GLU A 27 0.33 11.67 3.78
C GLU A 27 -0.16 11.41 5.19
N ALA A 28 -0.95 12.33 5.72
CA ALA A 28 -1.32 12.31 7.11
C ALA A 28 -2.26 11.13 7.26
N THR A 29 -1.69 9.93 7.37
CA THR A 29 -2.21 8.90 8.24
C THR A 29 -2.16 9.55 9.62
N ALA A 30 -3.22 10.30 9.93
CA ALA A 30 -3.53 10.61 11.30
C ALA A 30 -3.34 9.29 12.06
N PRO A 31 -2.57 9.29 13.17
CA PRO A 31 -2.46 8.10 13.99
C PRO A 31 -3.87 7.59 14.24
N ARG A 32 -4.14 6.37 13.76
CA ARG A 32 -5.45 5.77 13.82
C ARG A 32 -5.86 5.79 15.28
N ALA A 33 -6.90 6.56 15.61
CA ALA A 33 -7.55 6.36 16.90
C ALA A 33 -7.89 4.86 16.98
N PRO A 34 -7.64 4.18 18.11
CA PRO A 34 -7.92 2.76 18.22
C PRO A 34 -9.36 2.54 17.80
N ALA A 35 -9.56 1.76 16.73
CA ALA A 35 -10.88 1.41 16.27
C ALA A 35 -11.59 0.75 17.44
N VAL A 36 -12.66 1.37 17.96
CA VAL A 36 -13.50 0.71 18.96
C VAL A 36 -14.15 -0.45 18.22
N PRO A 37 -13.86 -1.71 18.58
CA PRO A 37 -14.43 -2.84 17.89
C PRO A 37 -15.96 -2.74 17.98
N ALA A 38 -16.62 -2.83 16.84
CA ALA A 38 -18.07 -2.81 16.80
C ALA A 38 -18.61 -3.99 17.63
N SER A 39 -19.71 -3.76 18.37
CA SER A 39 -20.39 -4.83 19.09
C SER A 39 -20.70 -6.00 18.15
N PRO A 40 -20.55 -7.28 18.58
CA PRO A 40 -20.77 -8.45 17.73
C PRO A 40 -22.13 -8.45 16.99
N ALA A 41 -23.17 -7.89 17.60
CA ALA A 41 -24.50 -7.77 17.00
C ALA A 41 -24.60 -6.72 15.88
N VAL A 42 -23.74 -5.68 15.89
CA VAL A 42 -23.64 -4.68 14.82
C VAL A 42 -22.80 -5.26 13.67
N ALA A 43 -21.68 -5.92 13.99
CA ALA A 43 -20.84 -6.61 13.01
C ALA A 43 -21.57 -7.74 12.27
N ALA A 44 -22.45 -8.49 12.95
CA ALA A 44 -23.22 -9.57 12.34
C ALA A 44 -24.28 -9.11 11.32
N ALA A 45 -24.63 -7.82 11.31
CA ALA A 45 -25.71 -7.29 10.47
C ALA A 45 -25.23 -6.25 9.45
N ALA A 46 -23.96 -5.83 9.50
CA ALA A 46 -23.35 -4.96 8.51
C ALA A 46 -23.04 -5.75 7.23
N GLU A 47 -23.08 -5.08 6.08
CA GLU A 47 -22.75 -5.73 4.81
C GLU A 47 -21.24 -5.74 4.62
N TRP A 48 -20.66 -6.94 4.47
CA TRP A 48 -19.24 -7.09 4.18
C TRP A 48 -18.89 -6.46 2.84
N VAL A 49 -17.87 -5.60 2.82
CA VAL A 49 -17.33 -5.04 1.57
C VAL A 49 -16.90 -6.17 0.65
N VAL A 50 -16.23 -7.18 1.22
CA VAL A 50 -15.86 -8.44 0.57
C VAL A 50 -16.16 -9.58 1.54
N ASP A 51 -16.86 -10.61 1.08
CA ASP A 51 -17.17 -11.79 1.89
C ASP A 51 -16.05 -12.84 1.79
N PRO A 52 -15.32 -13.16 2.89
CA PRO A 52 -14.29 -14.20 2.89
C PRO A 52 -14.82 -15.61 2.56
N LYS A 53 -16.13 -15.84 2.68
CA LYS A 53 -16.78 -17.12 2.37
C LYS A 53 -17.08 -17.29 0.89
N ASP A 54 -17.04 -16.20 0.11
CA ASP A 54 -17.22 -16.24 -1.34
C ASP A 54 -15.90 -15.90 -2.05
N PRO A 55 -14.97 -16.86 -2.21
CA PRO A 55 -13.72 -16.60 -2.89
C PRO A 55 -13.90 -16.10 -4.32
N GLY A 56 -15.00 -16.44 -5.02
CA GLY A 56 -15.11 -16.28 -6.46
C GLY A 56 -14.10 -17.16 -7.26
N PRO A 57 -14.00 -16.96 -8.59
CA PRO A 57 -13.19 -17.82 -9.45
C PRO A 57 -11.68 -17.59 -9.25
N SER A 58 -10.91 -18.68 -9.37
CA SER A 58 -9.43 -18.65 -9.28
C SER A 58 -8.75 -17.95 -10.44
N LEU A 59 -9.33 -18.03 -11.64
CA LEU A 59 -8.88 -17.25 -12.79
C LEU A 59 -9.57 -15.88 -12.77
N PRO A 60 -8.89 -14.82 -13.27
CA PRO A 60 -9.50 -13.52 -13.42
C PRO A 60 -10.66 -13.62 -14.42
N PRO A 61 -11.86 -13.11 -14.08
CA PRO A 61 -13.00 -13.12 -15.00
C PRO A 61 -12.77 -12.20 -16.20
N VAL A 62 -12.00 -11.12 -15.99
CA VAL A 62 -11.59 -10.17 -17.03
C VAL A 62 -10.18 -9.67 -16.72
N GLY A 63 -9.45 -9.24 -17.73
CA GLY A 63 -8.09 -8.71 -17.57
C GLY A 63 -7.12 -9.72 -16.95
N ARG A 64 -6.04 -9.22 -16.37
CA ARG A 64 -4.93 -10.00 -15.81
C ARG A 64 -4.30 -9.24 -14.65
N SER A 65 -3.61 -9.96 -13.79
CA SER A 65 -2.77 -9.41 -12.72
C SER A 65 -1.71 -8.44 -13.24
N LEU A 66 -1.47 -7.32 -12.55
CA LEU A 66 -0.37 -6.38 -12.84
C LEU A 66 1.00 -7.08 -12.93
N PHE A 67 1.22 -8.13 -12.15
CA PHE A 67 2.44 -8.92 -12.23
C PHE A 67 2.64 -9.57 -13.61
N ASP A 68 1.58 -10.03 -14.27
CA ASP A 68 1.67 -10.55 -15.64
C ASP A 68 2.22 -9.48 -16.59
N PHE A 69 1.81 -8.22 -16.44
CA PHE A 69 2.32 -7.11 -17.24
C PHE A 69 3.76 -6.71 -16.89
N VAL A 70 4.15 -6.84 -15.61
CA VAL A 70 5.54 -6.59 -15.18
C VAL A 70 6.50 -7.56 -15.85
N VAL A 71 6.17 -8.86 -15.84
CA VAL A 71 7.06 -9.92 -16.36
C VAL A 71 6.86 -10.19 -17.85
N SER A 72 5.87 -9.56 -18.50
CA SER A 72 5.71 -9.64 -19.96
C SER A 72 6.82 -8.89 -20.71
N GLY A 73 7.37 -9.52 -21.75
CA GLY A 73 8.34 -8.91 -22.66
C GLY A 73 7.64 -8.21 -23.85
N PRO A 74 8.39 -7.48 -24.70
CA PRO A 74 7.83 -6.74 -25.86
C PRO A 74 7.17 -7.59 -26.98
N GLY A 75 6.96 -8.90 -26.79
CA GLY A 75 6.46 -9.79 -27.83
C GLY A 75 5.78 -11.09 -27.35
N GLY A 76 5.35 -11.15 -26.08
CA GLY A 76 4.70 -12.35 -25.53
C GLY A 76 4.91 -12.52 -24.02
N PRO A 77 4.45 -13.64 -23.43
CA PRO A 77 4.69 -13.92 -22.02
C PRO A 77 6.20 -13.96 -21.77
N GLY A 78 6.71 -12.96 -21.08
CA GLY A 78 8.11 -12.90 -20.70
C GLY A 78 8.39 -13.87 -19.55
N THR A 79 9.66 -14.19 -19.36
CA THR A 79 10.11 -15.06 -18.28
C THR A 79 10.29 -14.25 -17.01
N VAL A 80 9.88 -14.81 -15.87
CA VAL A 80 10.19 -14.19 -14.57
C VAL A 80 11.71 -14.23 -14.38
N PRO A 81 12.39 -13.09 -14.19
CA PRO A 81 13.84 -13.07 -14.02
C PRO A 81 14.28 -13.88 -12.79
N PHE A 82 15.38 -14.60 -12.93
CA PHE A 82 16.05 -15.32 -11.85
C PHE A 82 17.51 -14.87 -11.80
N PRO A 83 18.12 -14.68 -10.62
CA PRO A 83 17.59 -14.87 -9.26
C PRO A 83 16.65 -13.75 -8.77
N PHE A 84 16.17 -13.83 -7.52
CA PHE A 84 15.21 -12.86 -6.94
C PHE A 84 15.69 -11.40 -7.00
N THR A 85 17.01 -11.18 -6.93
CA THR A 85 17.63 -9.86 -7.14
C THR A 85 17.39 -9.28 -8.53
N ASP A 86 17.19 -10.12 -9.54
CA ASP A 86 16.93 -9.67 -10.91
C ASP A 86 15.47 -9.31 -11.10
N LEU A 87 14.56 -10.02 -10.43
CA LEU A 87 13.14 -9.64 -10.39
C LEU A 87 12.95 -8.30 -9.66
N THR A 88 13.59 -8.11 -8.51
CA THR A 88 13.55 -6.83 -7.79
C THR A 88 14.21 -5.70 -8.58
N ARG A 89 15.28 -5.96 -9.34
CA ARG A 89 15.88 -4.99 -10.27
C ARG A 89 14.95 -4.63 -11.43
N LEU A 90 14.25 -5.61 -12.01
CA LEU A 90 13.23 -5.37 -13.02
C LEU A 90 12.16 -4.42 -12.48
N LEU A 91 11.64 -4.70 -11.28
CA LEU A 91 10.64 -3.85 -10.61
C LEU A 91 11.16 -2.46 -10.30
N ALA A 92 12.37 -2.34 -9.75
CA ALA A 92 12.99 -1.05 -9.46
C ALA A 92 13.15 -0.21 -10.74
N GLY A 93 13.50 -0.84 -11.87
CA GLY A 93 13.54 -0.18 -13.18
C GLY A 93 12.18 0.28 -13.69
N ARG A 94 11.07 -0.36 -13.29
CA ARG A 94 9.70 0.11 -13.57
C ARG A 94 9.28 1.28 -12.67
N LEU A 95 9.92 1.42 -11.50
CA LEU A 95 9.58 2.39 -10.46
C LEU A 95 10.57 3.56 -10.37
N ALA A 96 11.53 3.66 -11.29
CA ALA A 96 12.55 4.71 -11.24
C ALA A 96 11.94 6.12 -11.43
N GLY A 97 12.55 7.12 -10.79
CA GLY A 97 12.45 8.53 -11.16
C GLY A 97 11.38 9.40 -10.49
N ALA A 98 10.59 8.91 -9.52
CA ALA A 98 9.51 9.71 -8.91
C ALA A 98 9.67 10.05 -7.42
N GLU A 99 10.36 9.23 -6.63
CA GLU A 99 10.39 9.39 -5.16
C GLU A 99 11.82 9.26 -4.60
N ASP A 100 12.14 10.06 -3.58
CA ASP A 100 13.41 10.00 -2.84
C ASP A 100 13.54 8.72 -1.99
N ARG A 101 12.41 8.08 -1.66
CA ARG A 101 12.36 6.83 -0.89
C ARG A 101 12.41 5.62 -1.82
N ALA A 102 13.06 4.55 -1.37
CA ALA A 102 13.04 3.28 -2.10
C ALA A 102 11.59 2.77 -2.23
N PRO A 103 11.06 2.58 -3.46
CA PRO A 103 9.64 2.29 -3.72
C PRO A 103 9.28 0.81 -3.52
N ILE A 104 10.27 -0.02 -3.15
CA ILE A 104 10.11 -1.44 -2.84
C ILE A 104 10.59 -1.64 -1.41
N LYS A 105 9.73 -2.19 -0.56
CA LYS A 105 10.05 -2.62 0.79
C LYS A 105 10.31 -4.11 0.80
N LEU A 106 11.40 -4.53 1.43
CA LEU A 106 11.83 -5.93 1.52
C LEU A 106 12.10 -6.27 2.98
N ALA A 107 11.52 -7.34 3.50
CA ALA A 107 11.77 -7.83 4.85
C ALA A 107 12.08 -9.33 4.85
N LEU A 108 12.92 -9.78 5.77
CA LEU A 108 13.23 -11.21 5.98
C LEU A 108 12.39 -11.77 7.13
N LEU A 109 11.71 -12.89 6.89
CA LEU A 109 10.90 -13.62 7.86
C LEU A 109 11.40 -15.08 7.93
N PRO A 110 12.33 -15.41 8.85
CA PRO A 110 12.83 -16.78 9.03
C PRO A 110 11.70 -17.75 9.40
N LEU A 111 10.97 -17.43 10.46
CA LEU A 111 9.91 -18.25 11.04
C LEU A 111 8.53 -17.71 10.61
N ASN A 112 8.30 -17.67 9.31
CA ASN A 112 7.10 -17.08 8.69
C ASN A 112 5.81 -17.91 8.91
N ARG A 113 4.66 -17.31 8.58
CA ARG A 113 3.33 -17.94 8.71
C ARG A 113 2.63 -18.27 7.38
N SER A 114 3.35 -18.19 6.26
CA SER A 114 2.80 -18.49 4.92
C SER A 114 2.49 -19.99 4.73
N LEU A 115 1.88 -20.36 3.61
CA LEU A 115 1.72 -21.77 3.22
C LEU A 115 3.07 -22.51 3.13
N GLN A 116 4.16 -21.78 2.89
CA GLN A 116 5.53 -22.30 2.84
C GLN A 116 6.28 -22.20 4.19
N ARG A 117 5.55 -22.04 5.31
CA ARG A 117 6.11 -21.84 6.65
C ARG A 117 7.12 -22.89 7.09
N ASN A 118 6.97 -24.13 6.64
CA ASN A 118 7.84 -25.25 7.02
C ASN A 118 8.94 -25.57 5.98
N SER A 119 8.95 -24.90 4.82
CA SER A 119 9.80 -25.30 3.69
C SER A 119 11.30 -25.12 3.95
N ALA A 120 11.66 -24.26 4.90
CA ALA A 120 13.04 -24.04 5.31
C ALA A 120 13.45 -24.83 6.57
N ARG A 121 12.59 -25.70 7.13
CA ARG A 121 12.90 -26.41 8.37
C ARG A 121 14.13 -27.32 8.23
N PRO A 122 15.05 -27.35 9.21
CA PRO A 122 15.17 -26.46 10.38
C PRO A 122 16.00 -25.18 10.11
N ASP A 123 16.54 -25.04 8.90
CA ASP A 123 17.43 -23.99 8.41
C ASP A 123 16.73 -22.62 8.17
N PHE A 124 15.74 -22.24 8.99
CA PHE A 124 14.90 -21.05 8.79
C PHE A 124 15.70 -19.75 8.65
N PHE A 125 16.75 -19.59 9.46
CA PHE A 125 17.59 -18.38 9.43
C PHE A 125 18.56 -18.39 8.26
N PHE A 126 18.95 -19.57 7.78
CA PHE A 126 19.78 -19.66 6.57
C PHE A 126 18.93 -19.39 5.33
N TYR A 127 17.69 -19.91 5.26
CA TYR A 127 16.75 -19.72 4.15
C TYR A 127 15.50 -18.95 4.57
N PRO A 128 15.64 -17.68 5.02
CA PRO A 128 14.48 -16.90 5.43
C PRO A 128 13.60 -16.59 4.23
N ARG A 129 12.29 -16.50 4.48
CA ARG A 129 11.36 -16.00 3.47
C ARG A 129 11.59 -14.51 3.27
N VAL A 130 11.61 -14.05 2.03
CA VAL A 130 11.54 -12.61 1.73
C VAL A 130 10.07 -12.22 1.59
N VAL A 131 9.68 -11.09 2.16
CA VAL A 131 8.42 -10.39 1.87
C VAL A 131 8.75 -9.10 1.13
N MET A 132 7.99 -8.80 0.08
CA MET A 132 8.13 -7.63 -0.75
C MET A 132 6.78 -6.91 -0.87
N ALA A 133 6.79 -5.59 -0.75
CA ALA A 133 5.67 -4.72 -1.12
C ALA A 133 6.18 -3.56 -1.97
N VAL A 134 5.40 -3.18 -2.97
CA VAL A 134 5.61 -1.92 -3.71
C VAL A 134 4.78 -0.84 -3.03
N ASP A 135 5.42 0.14 -2.40
CA ASP A 135 4.75 1.19 -1.62
C ASP A 135 4.99 2.60 -2.19
N GLY A 136 5.73 2.73 -3.30
CA GLY A 136 5.96 3.97 -4.04
C GLY A 136 5.58 3.85 -5.52
N GLU A 137 5.43 5.00 -6.19
CA GLU A 137 5.13 5.09 -7.61
C GLU A 137 6.39 5.31 -8.46
N GLY A 138 6.34 4.90 -9.74
CA GLY A 138 7.37 5.22 -10.72
C GLY A 138 7.11 6.54 -11.45
N ALA A 139 8.16 7.15 -12.02
CA ALA A 139 7.95 8.26 -12.94
C ALA A 139 7.41 7.77 -14.28
N PRO A 140 6.58 8.57 -14.96
CA PRO A 140 6.19 8.27 -16.32
C PRO A 140 7.43 8.23 -17.21
N SER A 141 7.56 7.19 -18.02
CA SER A 141 8.64 7.03 -19.00
C SER A 141 8.03 6.92 -20.40
N ALA A 142 8.60 7.63 -21.36
CA ALA A 142 8.17 7.57 -22.76
C ALA A 142 8.28 6.15 -23.37
N ALA A 143 9.09 5.27 -22.76
CA ALA A 143 9.37 3.95 -23.29
C ALA A 143 8.35 2.86 -22.89
N ARG A 144 7.49 3.09 -21.89
CA ARG A 144 6.59 2.04 -21.35
C ARG A 144 5.29 2.64 -20.81
N ALA A 145 4.17 1.94 -21.01
CA ALA A 145 2.92 2.25 -20.30
C ALA A 145 3.18 2.22 -18.78
N ALA A 146 2.78 3.27 -18.09
CA ALA A 146 2.94 3.37 -16.64
C ALA A 146 1.99 2.38 -15.97
N LEU A 147 2.55 1.38 -15.29
CA LEU A 147 1.78 0.49 -14.41
C LEU A 147 1.71 1.13 -13.03
N LEU A 148 0.51 1.31 -12.49
CA LEU A 148 0.35 1.75 -11.10
C LEU A 148 0.59 0.54 -10.18
N LEU A 149 1.83 0.37 -9.70
CA LEU A 149 2.20 -0.77 -8.86
C LEU A 149 2.13 -0.48 -7.35
N ARG A 150 2.15 0.80 -6.95
CA ARG A 150 2.01 1.25 -5.56
C ARG A 150 0.76 0.64 -4.94
N ASP A 151 0.95 -0.02 -3.79
CA ASP A 151 -0.08 -0.69 -2.99
C ASP A 151 -0.84 -1.79 -3.75
N ARG A 152 -0.27 -2.25 -4.87
CA ARG A 152 -0.93 -3.17 -5.82
C ARG A 152 -0.11 -4.40 -6.13
N LEU A 153 1.15 -4.46 -5.73
CA LEU A 153 2.02 -5.61 -5.97
C LEU A 153 2.79 -6.00 -4.71
N PHE A 154 2.56 -7.24 -4.28
CA PHE A 154 3.19 -7.87 -3.13
C PHE A 154 3.72 -9.23 -3.54
N ALA A 155 4.84 -9.65 -2.95
CA ALA A 155 5.38 -10.98 -3.19
C ALA A 155 6.01 -11.56 -1.92
N GLY A 156 6.05 -12.89 -1.83
CA GLY A 156 6.88 -13.57 -0.87
C GLY A 156 7.67 -14.69 -1.51
N TYR A 157 8.99 -14.67 -1.32
CA TYR A 157 9.92 -15.61 -1.92
C TYR A 157 10.48 -16.56 -0.86
N GLN A 158 10.43 -17.86 -1.13
CA GLN A 158 11.01 -18.90 -0.28
C GLN A 158 11.99 -19.76 -1.10
N GLU A 159 13.30 -19.55 -0.88
CA GLU A 159 14.39 -20.19 -1.62
C GLU A 159 14.30 -21.72 -1.59
N LYS A 160 14.08 -22.32 -0.41
CA LYS A 160 14.04 -23.80 -0.29
C LYS A 160 12.84 -24.40 -1.02
N ALA A 161 11.73 -23.67 -1.07
CA ALA A 161 10.57 -24.09 -1.86
C ALA A 161 10.78 -23.83 -3.35
N GLY A 162 11.66 -22.92 -3.76
CA GLY A 162 11.79 -22.47 -5.15
C GLY A 162 10.50 -21.84 -5.67
N ILE A 163 9.82 -21.09 -4.80
CA ILE A 163 8.50 -20.53 -5.06
C ILE A 163 8.49 -19.03 -4.74
N ILE A 164 7.82 -18.25 -5.57
CA ILE A 164 7.35 -16.90 -5.24
C ILE A 164 5.83 -16.93 -5.19
N GLU A 165 5.23 -16.56 -4.07
CA GLU A 165 3.80 -16.26 -3.96
C GLU A 165 3.61 -14.79 -4.27
N VAL A 166 2.69 -14.44 -5.18
CA VAL A 166 2.46 -13.07 -5.63
C VAL A 166 1.00 -12.72 -5.39
N ILE A 167 0.77 -11.54 -4.82
CA ILE A 167 -0.56 -10.94 -4.67
C ILE A 167 -0.51 -9.63 -5.44
N SER A 168 -1.30 -9.54 -6.49
CA SER A 168 -1.19 -8.43 -7.44
C SER A 168 -2.53 -8.01 -7.97
N TYR A 169 -2.78 -6.70 -8.01
CA TYR A 169 -4.06 -6.14 -8.41
C TYR A 169 -4.32 -6.36 -9.91
N ASN A 170 -5.58 -6.59 -10.26
CA ASN A 170 -6.07 -6.66 -11.64
C ASN A 170 -7.02 -5.48 -11.83
N GLU A 171 -6.56 -4.47 -12.56
CA GLU A 171 -7.28 -3.21 -12.73
C GLU A 171 -8.62 -3.40 -13.45
N ALA A 172 -8.70 -4.32 -14.41
CA ALA A 172 -9.94 -4.57 -15.15
C ALA A 172 -10.98 -5.31 -14.30
N ALA A 173 -10.56 -6.19 -13.39
CA ALA A 173 -11.45 -6.95 -12.53
C ALA A 173 -11.71 -6.29 -11.17
N GLY A 174 -10.99 -5.21 -10.83
CA GLY A 174 -11.20 -4.48 -9.58
C GLY A 174 -10.78 -5.24 -8.31
N ARG A 175 -9.91 -6.26 -8.43
CA ARG A 175 -9.56 -7.17 -7.31
C ARG A 175 -8.09 -7.61 -7.35
N PHE A 176 -7.57 -8.07 -6.22
CA PHE A 176 -6.27 -8.74 -6.18
C PHE A 176 -6.38 -10.18 -6.69
N GLU A 177 -5.41 -10.58 -7.51
CA GLU A 177 -5.22 -11.95 -7.95
C GLU A 177 -4.08 -12.60 -7.15
N PHE A 178 -4.21 -13.90 -6.93
CA PHE A 178 -3.21 -14.72 -6.26
C PHE A 178 -2.49 -15.57 -7.30
N GLN A 179 -1.17 -15.46 -7.34
CA GLN A 179 -0.33 -16.19 -8.27
C GLN A 179 0.82 -16.88 -7.55
N VAL A 180 1.35 -17.94 -8.16
CA VAL A 180 2.53 -18.65 -7.69
C VAL A 180 3.49 -18.78 -8.86
N VAL A 181 4.72 -18.32 -8.69
CA VAL A 181 5.84 -18.64 -9.57
C VAL A 181 6.47 -19.92 -9.05
N LYS A 182 6.40 -20.99 -9.86
CA LYS A 182 7.06 -22.28 -9.58
C LYS A 182 8.37 -22.37 -10.34
N ASP A 183 9.16 -23.39 -10.02
CA ASP A 183 10.44 -23.68 -10.66
C ASP A 183 11.44 -22.51 -10.55
N TYR A 184 11.32 -21.72 -9.48
CA TYR A 184 12.16 -20.56 -9.23
C TYR A 184 13.48 -20.94 -8.56
N ARG A 185 14.33 -21.68 -9.29
CA ARG A 185 15.59 -22.26 -8.81
C ARG A 185 16.67 -22.22 -9.90
N PRO A 186 17.97 -22.33 -9.54
CA PRO A 186 19.05 -22.42 -10.53
C PRO A 186 18.81 -23.54 -11.55
N GLY A 187 19.03 -23.25 -12.83
CA GLY A 187 18.90 -24.22 -13.93
C GLY A 187 17.45 -24.59 -14.31
N GLN A 188 16.45 -23.97 -13.70
CA GLN A 188 15.04 -24.16 -14.03
C GLN A 188 14.45 -22.90 -14.69
N THR A 189 13.33 -23.04 -15.40
CA THR A 189 12.61 -21.91 -15.99
C THR A 189 11.42 -21.54 -15.13
N PRO A 190 11.39 -20.35 -14.50
CA PRO A 190 10.25 -19.89 -13.72
C PRO A 190 8.94 -19.87 -14.50
N ARG A 191 7.87 -20.37 -13.90
CA ARG A 191 6.52 -20.40 -14.51
C ARG A 191 5.47 -19.81 -13.59
N VAL A 192 4.67 -18.88 -14.11
CA VAL A 192 3.59 -18.20 -13.38
C VAL A 192 2.30 -19.00 -13.50
N PHE A 193 1.64 -19.25 -12.37
CA PHE A 193 0.32 -19.87 -12.29
C PHE A 193 -0.60 -18.99 -11.46
N TYR A 194 -1.88 -18.90 -11.83
CA TYR A 194 -2.90 -18.41 -10.91
C TYR A 194 -3.15 -19.49 -9.85
N ALA A 195 -3.12 -19.08 -8.58
CA ALA A 195 -3.33 -19.98 -7.44
C ALA A 195 -4.81 -20.33 -7.30
N ASN A 196 -5.10 -21.42 -6.59
CA ASN A 196 -6.47 -21.68 -6.16
C ASN A 196 -6.88 -20.62 -5.13
N ARG A 197 -7.75 -19.70 -5.55
CA ARG A 197 -8.17 -18.55 -4.75
C ARG A 197 -8.82 -18.96 -3.44
N ALA A 198 -9.58 -20.04 -3.43
CA ALA A 198 -10.21 -20.56 -2.22
C ALA A 198 -9.19 -20.96 -1.13
N ILE A 199 -7.98 -21.39 -1.52
CA ILE A 199 -6.90 -21.68 -0.57
C ILE A 199 -6.30 -20.38 -0.03
N CYS A 200 -6.09 -19.39 -0.89
CA CYS A 200 -5.45 -18.13 -0.53
C CYS A 200 -6.31 -17.30 0.44
N VAL A 201 -7.63 -17.22 0.20
CA VAL A 201 -8.52 -16.37 1.00
C VAL A 201 -8.77 -16.89 2.41
N VAL A 202 -8.43 -18.14 2.72
CA VAL A 202 -8.45 -18.65 4.11
C VAL A 202 -7.59 -17.78 5.02
N CYS A 203 -6.39 -17.41 4.55
CA CYS A 203 -5.54 -16.45 5.24
C CYS A 203 -5.88 -15.02 4.83
N HIS A 204 -6.01 -14.77 3.52
CA HIS A 204 -6.31 -13.47 2.93
C HIS A 204 -7.82 -13.20 2.89
N GLN A 205 -8.46 -13.20 4.06
CA GLN A 205 -9.92 -13.06 4.23
C GLN A 205 -10.49 -11.79 3.58
N ASN A 206 -9.65 -10.78 3.38
CA ASN A 206 -10.02 -9.51 2.77
C ASN A 206 -9.94 -9.51 1.24
N HIS A 207 -9.57 -10.66 0.65
CA HIS A 207 -9.24 -10.81 -0.77
C HIS A 207 -8.12 -9.88 -1.25
N ALA A 208 -7.21 -9.53 -0.34
CA ALA A 208 -6.09 -8.62 -0.50
C ALA A 208 -4.92 -9.07 0.42
N PRO A 209 -3.73 -8.47 0.33
CA PRO A 209 -2.59 -8.79 1.20
C PRO A 209 -2.94 -8.64 2.69
N ILE A 210 -2.28 -9.43 3.54
CA ILE A 210 -2.42 -9.38 5.01
C ILE A 210 -1.04 -9.51 5.64
N PHE A 211 -0.80 -8.81 6.75
CA PHE A 211 0.45 -8.92 7.49
C PHE A 211 0.27 -8.61 8.98
N SER A 212 1.33 -8.82 9.76
CA SER A 212 1.34 -8.51 11.19
C SER A 212 0.97 -7.05 11.45
N ARG A 213 0.36 -6.76 12.60
CA ARG A 213 0.43 -5.40 13.16
C ARG A 213 1.87 -5.05 13.50
N GLN A 214 2.21 -3.76 13.53
CA GLN A 214 3.46 -3.30 14.15
C GLN A 214 3.68 -3.98 15.52
N LEU A 215 4.91 -4.42 15.85
CA LEU A 215 6.23 -4.03 15.32
C LEU A 215 6.85 -4.98 14.27
N TRP A 216 6.22 -6.13 13.99
CA TRP A 216 6.79 -7.26 13.21
C TRP A 216 8.05 -7.89 13.83
N ASP A 217 7.89 -8.47 15.03
CA ASP A 217 9.00 -9.12 15.74
C ASP A 217 9.53 -10.41 15.07
N GLU A 218 8.87 -10.85 14.00
CA GLU A 218 9.31 -11.97 13.13
C GLU A 218 10.42 -11.57 12.15
N THR A 219 10.79 -10.28 12.10
CA THR A 219 11.74 -9.72 11.13
C THR A 219 13.01 -9.17 11.76
N GLY A 220 13.92 -8.64 10.93
CA GLY A 220 15.13 -7.93 11.38
C GLY A 220 14.86 -6.70 12.25
N ALA A 221 13.62 -6.19 12.31
CA ALA A 221 13.24 -5.16 13.27
C ALA A 221 13.38 -5.63 14.73
N ASN A 222 13.33 -6.94 14.98
CA ASN A 222 13.72 -7.55 16.25
C ASN A 222 15.25 -7.79 16.26
N PRO A 223 16.01 -7.14 17.16
CA PRO A 223 17.47 -7.26 17.19
C PRO A 223 17.98 -8.70 17.36
N ARG A 224 17.22 -9.56 18.05
CA ARG A 224 17.59 -10.97 18.26
C ARG A 224 17.46 -11.77 16.97
N VAL A 225 16.42 -11.50 16.17
CA VAL A 225 16.24 -12.10 14.83
C VAL A 225 17.33 -11.61 13.88
N ALA A 226 17.63 -10.30 13.89
CA ALA A 226 18.72 -9.74 13.09
C ALA A 226 20.10 -10.34 13.44
N ALA A 227 20.37 -10.58 14.73
CA ALA A 227 21.60 -11.24 15.18
C ALA A 227 21.72 -12.68 14.63
N LEU A 228 20.63 -13.46 14.68
CA LEU A 228 20.59 -14.83 14.14
C LEU A 228 20.74 -14.88 12.61
N LEU A 229 20.17 -13.90 11.90
CA LEU A 229 20.36 -13.74 10.46
C LEU A 229 21.81 -13.38 10.13
N ARG A 230 22.39 -12.41 10.84
CA ARG A 230 23.79 -11.99 10.66
C ARG A 230 24.78 -13.12 10.89
N ALA A 231 24.51 -13.97 11.89
CA ALA A 231 25.33 -15.13 12.20
C ALA A 231 25.43 -16.14 11.04
N GLN A 232 24.53 -16.08 10.04
CA GLN A 232 24.63 -16.93 8.85
C GLN A 232 25.69 -16.46 7.83
N GLY A 233 26.13 -15.20 7.90
CA GLY A 233 27.13 -14.65 6.97
C GLY A 233 26.68 -14.60 5.51
N ARG A 234 25.37 -14.51 5.23
CA ARG A 234 24.81 -14.47 3.86
C ARG A 234 24.30 -13.06 3.49
N PRO A 235 24.34 -12.67 2.20
CA PRO A 235 23.81 -11.39 1.72
C PRO A 235 22.29 -11.39 1.42
N PHE A 236 21.57 -12.47 1.76
CA PHE A 236 20.11 -12.64 1.68
C PHE A 236 19.40 -11.90 0.54
N TYR A 237 19.72 -12.26 -0.71
CA TYR A 237 19.04 -11.73 -1.91
C TYR A 237 19.05 -10.19 -2.01
N GLY A 238 20.04 -9.52 -1.39
CA GLY A 238 20.17 -8.06 -1.37
C GLY A 238 19.29 -7.36 -0.34
N VAL A 239 18.65 -8.08 0.58
CA VAL A 239 17.85 -7.48 1.66
C VAL A 239 18.78 -7.03 2.80
N PRO A 240 18.76 -5.74 3.21
CA PRO A 240 19.52 -5.27 4.36
C PRO A 240 19.09 -5.97 5.65
N LEU A 241 20.04 -6.30 6.54
CA LEU A 241 19.76 -6.97 7.82
C LEU A 241 19.41 -6.01 8.95
N ASP A 242 19.99 -4.81 8.94
CA ASP A 242 19.77 -3.76 9.93
C ASP A 242 18.61 -2.86 9.52
N GLN A 243 17.42 -3.45 9.45
CA GLN A 243 16.20 -2.72 9.14
C GLN A 243 15.53 -2.29 10.44
N GLY A 244 15.21 -1.00 10.54
CA GLY A 244 14.34 -0.51 11.60
C GLY A 244 12.89 -0.96 11.38
N VAL A 245 12.02 -0.51 12.27
CA VAL A 245 10.57 -0.73 12.20
C VAL A 245 9.92 -0.02 11.00
N ASP A 246 10.64 0.87 10.32
CA ASP A 246 10.17 1.66 9.19
C ASP A 246 9.85 0.81 7.95
N ILE A 247 10.62 -0.25 7.70
CA ILE A 247 10.38 -1.15 6.56
C ILE A 247 9.12 -2.00 6.77
N PRO A 248 8.98 -2.75 7.89
CA PRO A 248 7.70 -3.36 8.26
C PRO A 248 6.53 -2.40 8.23
N TYR A 249 6.70 -1.19 8.78
CA TYR A 249 5.65 -0.17 8.78
C TYR A 249 5.25 0.28 7.36
N GLY A 250 6.22 0.42 6.46
CA GLY A 250 5.93 0.72 5.05
C GLY A 250 5.08 -0.36 4.38
N ILE A 251 5.37 -1.64 4.66
CA ILE A 251 4.58 -2.76 4.14
C ILE A 251 3.18 -2.79 4.76
N ASP A 252 3.08 -2.56 6.07
CA ASP A 252 1.82 -2.49 6.82
C ASP A 252 0.91 -1.39 6.24
N ASN A 253 1.43 -0.17 6.09
CA ASN A 253 0.69 0.94 5.48
C ASN A 253 0.26 0.66 4.03
N ALA A 254 1.12 0.00 3.23
CA ALA A 254 0.75 -0.39 1.87
C ALA A 254 -0.39 -1.42 1.86
N THR A 255 -0.39 -2.31 2.85
CA THR A 255 -1.43 -3.33 3.04
C THR A 255 -2.74 -2.69 3.46
N ASP A 256 -2.73 -1.76 4.41
CA ASP A 256 -3.90 -0.98 4.80
C ASP A 256 -4.54 -0.27 3.60
N ARG A 257 -3.73 0.44 2.80
CA ARG A 257 -4.22 1.13 1.59
C ARG A 257 -4.78 0.15 0.56
N ALA A 258 -4.09 -0.96 0.31
CA ALA A 258 -4.53 -2.02 -0.61
C ALA A 258 -5.91 -2.59 -0.23
N ASN A 259 -6.13 -2.79 1.07
CA ASN A 259 -7.38 -3.37 1.58
C ASN A 259 -8.57 -2.39 1.51
N GLY A 260 -8.32 -1.09 1.39
CA GLY A 260 -9.37 -0.09 1.14
C GLY A 260 -9.97 -0.13 -0.27
N PHE A 261 -9.26 -0.68 -1.27
CA PHE A 261 -9.67 -0.60 -2.67
C PHE A 261 -11.05 -1.20 -2.96
N ALA A 262 -11.40 -2.31 -2.31
CA ALA A 262 -12.73 -2.91 -2.50
C ALA A 262 -13.83 -2.00 -1.95
N ALA A 263 -13.59 -1.33 -0.81
CA ALA A 263 -14.56 -0.42 -0.20
C ALA A 263 -14.79 0.82 -1.08
N TYR A 264 -13.71 1.44 -1.56
CA TYR A 264 -13.81 2.62 -2.43
C TYR A 264 -14.53 2.32 -3.74
N GLN A 265 -14.22 1.19 -4.38
CA GLN A 265 -14.90 0.74 -5.59
C GLN A 265 -16.37 0.47 -5.34
N ARG A 266 -16.70 -0.23 -4.24
CA ARG A 266 -18.08 -0.53 -3.88
C ARG A 266 -18.90 0.74 -3.63
N ILE A 267 -18.32 1.73 -2.96
CA ILE A 267 -18.94 3.04 -2.76
C ILE A 267 -19.19 3.76 -4.10
N TRP A 268 -18.21 3.74 -5.01
CA TRP A 268 -18.33 4.40 -6.32
C TRP A 268 -19.28 3.69 -7.28
N GLN A 269 -19.33 2.36 -7.27
CA GLN A 269 -20.18 1.55 -8.14
C GLN A 269 -21.60 1.45 -7.55
N ASP A 270 -21.75 0.78 -6.41
CA ASP A 270 -23.04 0.48 -5.80
C ASP A 270 -23.65 1.72 -5.15
N GLY A 271 -22.82 2.55 -4.51
CA GLY A 271 -23.28 3.75 -3.81
C GLY A 271 -23.81 4.84 -4.77
N CYS A 272 -23.37 4.80 -6.03
CA CYS A 272 -23.93 5.61 -7.12
C CYS A 272 -24.93 4.84 -8.00
N ASP A 273 -25.32 3.63 -7.61
CA ASP A 273 -26.11 2.67 -8.40
C ASP A 273 -25.33 2.12 -9.62
N GLN A 274 -25.20 0.79 -9.71
CA GLN A 274 -24.48 0.13 -10.82
C GLN A 274 -25.17 0.27 -12.18
N THR A 275 -26.44 0.68 -12.21
CA THR A 275 -27.18 0.89 -13.46
C THR A 275 -26.55 2.02 -14.30
N VAL A 276 -26.69 1.90 -15.62
CA VAL A 276 -26.21 2.91 -16.58
C VAL A 276 -27.33 3.91 -16.86
N THR A 277 -27.71 4.66 -15.82
CA THR A 277 -28.66 5.78 -15.91
C THR A 277 -27.90 7.11 -15.89
N ALA A 278 -28.51 8.18 -16.39
CA ALA A 278 -27.92 9.52 -16.35
C ALA A 278 -27.54 9.94 -14.91
N ALA A 279 -28.44 9.72 -13.95
CA ALA A 279 -28.20 10.05 -12.54
C ALA A 279 -27.03 9.26 -11.92
N ALA A 280 -26.89 7.98 -12.27
CA ALA A 280 -25.78 7.16 -11.79
C ALA A 280 -24.44 7.60 -12.40
N ILE A 281 -24.43 7.95 -13.69
CA ILE A 281 -23.25 8.50 -14.38
C ILE A 281 -22.85 9.85 -13.75
N GLU A 282 -23.81 10.74 -13.50
CA GLU A 282 -23.56 12.04 -12.85
C GLU A 282 -22.97 11.88 -11.45
N CYS A 283 -23.54 10.98 -10.63
CA CYS A 283 -23.00 10.66 -9.31
C CYS A 283 -21.54 10.19 -9.37
N ARG A 284 -21.23 9.25 -10.27
CA ARG A 284 -19.85 8.75 -10.46
C ARG A 284 -18.90 9.83 -10.97
N ALA A 285 -19.37 10.70 -11.86
CA ALA A 285 -18.61 11.82 -12.38
C ALA A 285 -18.30 12.86 -11.29
N ASP A 286 -19.24 13.10 -10.37
CA ASP A 286 -19.04 14.00 -9.23
C ASP A 286 -18.01 13.46 -8.25
N LEU A 287 -18.11 12.17 -7.88
CA LEU A 287 -17.09 11.52 -7.04
C LEU A 287 -15.71 11.52 -7.70
N PHE A 288 -15.65 11.25 -9.02
CA PHE A 288 -14.40 11.32 -9.77
C PHE A 288 -13.81 12.74 -9.81
N THR A 289 -14.66 13.77 -9.97
CA THR A 289 -14.25 15.18 -9.93
C THR A 289 -13.68 15.54 -8.56
N LEU A 290 -14.30 15.09 -7.47
CA LEU A 290 -13.79 15.30 -6.11
C LEU A 290 -12.47 14.57 -5.88
N ALA A 291 -12.31 13.34 -6.36
CA ALA A 291 -11.04 12.61 -6.30
C ALA A 291 -9.93 13.34 -7.06
N LEU A 292 -10.23 13.91 -8.23
CA LEU A 292 -9.30 14.77 -8.97
C LEU A 292 -8.94 16.04 -8.20
N GLN A 293 -9.92 16.76 -7.63
CA GLN A 293 -9.67 17.94 -6.81
C GLN A 293 -8.79 17.62 -5.60
N TYR A 294 -9.05 16.48 -4.94
CA TYR A 294 -8.26 16.01 -3.81
C TYR A 294 -6.81 15.79 -4.23
N ARG A 295 -6.57 15.08 -5.34
CA ARG A 295 -5.21 14.81 -5.83
C ARG A 295 -4.50 16.07 -6.34
N LEU A 296 -5.19 16.94 -7.07
CA LEU A 296 -4.64 18.21 -7.59
C LEU A 296 -4.33 19.22 -6.46
N SER A 297 -5.02 19.13 -5.31
CA SER A 297 -4.71 19.95 -4.13
C SER A 297 -3.56 19.39 -3.28
N GLY A 298 -2.84 18.37 -3.77
CA GLY A 298 -1.78 17.70 -3.03
C GLY A 298 -2.32 16.85 -1.88
N ALA A 299 -3.48 16.21 -2.07
CA ALA A 299 -4.16 15.37 -1.09
C ALA A 299 -4.60 16.13 0.18
N ARG A 300 -5.14 17.34 0.03
CA ARG A 300 -5.50 18.20 1.18
C ARG A 300 -6.97 18.57 1.25
N GLN A 301 -7.59 18.95 0.13
CA GLN A 301 -8.91 19.58 0.16
C GLN A 301 -9.72 19.25 -1.10
N VAL A 302 -11.04 19.30 -0.94
CA VAL A 302 -12.03 19.30 -2.03
C VAL A 302 -13.04 20.40 -1.81
N ASN A 303 -13.77 20.81 -2.86
CA ASN A 303 -14.74 21.89 -2.75
C ASN A 303 -16.09 21.42 -2.16
N THR A 304 -16.10 21.11 -0.87
CA THR A 304 -17.30 20.71 -0.11
C THR A 304 -18.31 21.85 0.08
N ARG A 305 -17.95 23.09 -0.29
CA ARG A 305 -18.84 24.26 -0.17
C ARG A 305 -19.67 24.53 -1.42
N SER A 306 -19.39 23.84 -2.53
CA SER A 306 -20.16 24.02 -3.76
C SER A 306 -21.63 23.61 -3.57
N PRO A 307 -22.60 24.34 -4.17
CA PRO A 307 -24.01 23.94 -4.13
C PRO A 307 -24.22 22.52 -4.66
N ARG A 308 -23.54 22.17 -5.77
CA ARG A 308 -23.55 20.82 -6.34
C ARG A 308 -23.15 19.73 -5.34
N PHE A 309 -22.15 19.99 -4.49
CA PHE A 309 -21.79 19.04 -3.43
C PHE A 309 -22.84 18.98 -2.31
N ARG A 310 -23.21 20.14 -1.79
CA ARG A 310 -24.03 20.27 -0.57
C ARG A 310 -25.49 19.90 -0.77
N ASP A 311 -26.07 20.33 -1.88
CA ASP A 311 -27.50 20.31 -2.11
C ASP A 311 -27.91 19.10 -2.97
N ASP A 312 -27.00 18.61 -3.83
CA ASP A 312 -27.28 17.49 -4.74
C ASP A 312 -26.55 16.20 -4.35
N LEU A 313 -25.21 16.20 -4.37
CA LEU A 313 -24.42 14.97 -4.24
C LEU A 313 -24.54 14.33 -2.85
N LEU A 314 -24.29 15.12 -1.79
CA LEU A 314 -24.26 14.60 -0.43
C LEU A 314 -25.63 14.06 0.03
N PRO A 315 -26.77 14.77 -0.16
CA PRO A 315 -28.08 14.23 0.19
C PRO A 315 -28.47 13.02 -0.67
N GLY A 316 -28.10 13.02 -1.96
CA GLY A 316 -28.34 11.92 -2.88
C GLY A 316 -27.62 10.64 -2.47
N LEU A 317 -26.34 10.74 -2.12
CA LEU A 317 -25.54 9.63 -1.59
C LEU A 317 -26.09 9.14 -0.25
N ALA A 318 -26.36 10.05 0.70
CA ALA A 318 -26.87 9.67 2.02
C ALA A 318 -28.21 8.92 1.96
N ARG A 319 -29.11 9.29 1.03
CA ARG A 319 -30.35 8.52 0.78
C ARG A 319 -30.05 7.12 0.25
N ARG A 320 -29.26 7.01 -0.83
CA ARG A 320 -28.92 5.72 -1.45
C ARG A 320 -28.18 4.79 -0.48
N TRP A 321 -27.24 5.33 0.28
CA TRP A 321 -26.45 4.56 1.24
C TRP A 321 -27.31 4.05 2.40
N ARG A 322 -28.30 4.81 2.88
CA ARG A 322 -29.27 4.32 3.88
C ARG A 322 -30.12 3.16 3.36
N GLU A 323 -30.56 3.25 2.10
CA GLU A 323 -31.35 2.20 1.47
C GLU A 323 -30.53 0.94 1.20
N ARG A 324 -29.28 1.12 0.74
CA ARG A 324 -28.41 0.01 0.33
C ARG A 324 -27.70 -0.66 1.50
N TRP A 325 -27.17 0.15 2.42
CA TRP A 325 -26.34 -0.27 3.55
C TRP A 325 -26.90 0.25 4.87
N PRO A 326 -28.12 -0.17 5.27
CA PRO A 326 -28.80 0.35 6.47
C PRO A 326 -28.02 0.10 7.77
N ARG A 327 -27.07 -0.85 7.76
CA ARG A 327 -26.19 -1.20 8.89
C ARG A 327 -24.73 -0.84 8.64
N GLY A 328 -24.43 -0.11 7.57
CA GLY A 328 -23.09 0.27 7.16
C GLY A 328 -22.33 -0.84 6.40
N LEU A 329 -21.11 -0.49 5.98
CA LEU A 329 -20.19 -1.41 5.32
C LEU A 329 -19.13 -1.92 6.30
N ALA A 330 -19.03 -3.24 6.46
CA ALA A 330 -17.98 -3.88 7.24
C ALA A 330 -16.69 -3.97 6.42
N VAL A 331 -15.67 -3.20 6.85
CA VAL A 331 -14.33 -3.20 6.25
C VAL A 331 -13.51 -4.33 6.88
N PRO A 332 -12.97 -5.25 6.08
CA PRO A 332 -12.16 -6.36 6.59
C PRO A 332 -10.87 -5.94 7.29
N ASP A 333 -10.41 -6.74 8.26
CA ASP A 333 -9.17 -6.52 9.02
C ASP A 333 -7.96 -7.18 8.35
N PRO A 334 -7.01 -6.40 7.78
CA PRO A 334 -5.83 -6.94 7.12
C PRO A 334 -4.77 -7.44 8.10
N ASP A 335 -4.96 -7.16 9.37
CA ASP A 335 -3.95 -7.39 10.38
C ASP A 335 -4.03 -8.79 10.95
N ILE A 336 -2.87 -9.41 11.10
CA ILE A 336 -2.70 -10.57 11.98
C ILE A 336 -1.92 -10.16 13.24
N PRO A 337 -2.08 -10.85 14.37
CA PRO A 337 -1.39 -10.46 15.59
C PRO A 337 0.13 -10.53 15.40
N ASN A 338 0.84 -9.55 15.96
CA ASN A 338 2.29 -9.54 16.04
C ASN A 338 2.77 -10.74 16.88
N ARG A 339 3.90 -11.33 16.48
CA ARG A 339 4.44 -12.55 17.07
C ARG A 339 5.95 -12.41 17.23
N ASP A 340 6.47 -12.65 18.44
CA ASP A 340 7.91 -12.88 18.63
C ASP A 340 8.18 -14.39 18.52
N PRO A 341 8.78 -14.87 17.41
CA PRO A 341 9.00 -16.29 17.21
C PRO A 341 10.10 -16.85 18.13
N LEU A 342 10.93 -16.01 18.74
CA LEU A 342 12.01 -16.44 19.63
C LEU A 342 11.52 -16.73 21.05
N THR A 343 10.41 -16.12 21.47
CA THR A 343 9.74 -16.46 22.73
C THR A 343 9.11 -17.85 22.63
N GLU A 344 8.42 -18.15 21.53
CA GLU A 344 7.88 -19.50 21.29
C GLU A 344 8.97 -20.57 21.19
N LEU A 345 10.13 -20.23 20.62
CA LEU A 345 11.28 -21.14 20.59
C LEU A 345 11.84 -21.41 21.99
N ALA A 346 11.83 -20.42 22.89
CA ALA A 346 12.26 -20.60 24.27
C ALA A 346 11.30 -21.53 25.02
N ASP A 347 9.99 -21.39 24.80
CA ASP A 347 8.96 -22.26 25.38
C ASP A 347 9.17 -23.73 24.96
N VAL A 348 9.42 -23.97 23.67
CA VAL A 348 9.69 -25.32 23.13
C VAL A 348 11.03 -25.87 23.65
N ALA A 349 12.03 -25.01 23.84
CA ALA A 349 13.34 -25.42 24.35
C ALA A 349 13.36 -25.68 25.87
N GLY A 350 12.31 -25.28 26.61
CA GLY A 350 12.17 -25.48 28.04
C GLY A 350 13.24 -24.77 28.89
N ALA A 351 13.70 -23.58 28.46
CA ALA A 351 14.86 -22.92 29.06
C ALA A 351 14.69 -21.39 29.25
N GLU A 352 15.27 -20.86 30.34
CA GLU A 352 15.68 -19.44 30.52
C GLU A 352 16.37 -18.91 29.25
N PRO A 353 16.28 -17.60 28.93
CA PRO A 353 16.49 -17.07 27.58
C PRO A 353 17.78 -17.61 26.97
N VAL A 354 17.59 -18.57 26.07
CA VAL A 354 18.66 -19.28 25.37
C VAL A 354 19.63 -18.24 24.80
N SER A 355 20.94 -18.43 24.99
CA SER A 355 21.93 -17.75 24.16
C SER A 355 21.75 -18.31 22.75
N LEU A 356 20.84 -17.70 22.00
CA LEU A 356 20.39 -18.12 20.67
C LEU A 356 21.53 -17.88 19.69
N THR A 357 22.51 -18.78 19.70
CA THR A 357 23.54 -18.88 18.67
C THR A 357 23.21 -20.07 17.78
N VAL A 358 23.46 -19.92 16.49
CA VAL A 358 23.11 -20.91 15.45
C VAL A 358 23.81 -22.26 15.68
N ALA A 359 24.93 -22.26 16.42
CA ALA A 359 25.69 -23.45 16.76
C ALA A 359 25.03 -24.31 17.87
N ASP A 360 24.12 -23.73 18.66
CA ASP A 360 23.49 -24.40 19.79
C ASP A 360 22.64 -25.61 19.34
N ARG A 361 22.93 -26.78 19.91
CA ARG A 361 22.17 -28.01 19.64
C ARG A 361 20.72 -27.93 20.10
N ARG A 362 20.45 -27.26 21.23
CA ARG A 362 19.08 -27.08 21.76
C ARG A 362 18.24 -26.22 20.84
N LEU A 363 18.80 -25.11 20.36
CA LEU A 363 18.14 -24.26 19.36
C LEU A 363 17.81 -25.05 18.09
N ARG A 364 18.76 -25.83 17.57
CA ARG A 364 18.52 -26.68 16.38
C ARG A 364 17.40 -27.69 16.60
N GLN A 365 17.32 -28.32 17.77
CA GLN A 365 16.23 -29.23 18.12
C GLN A 365 14.89 -28.51 18.23
N ALA A 366 14.84 -27.34 18.88
CA ALA A 366 13.63 -26.53 18.98
C ALA A 366 13.13 -26.07 17.60
N LEU A 367 14.02 -25.67 16.70
CA LEU A 367 13.68 -25.33 15.31
C LEU A 367 13.07 -26.51 14.53
N GLN A 368 13.38 -27.77 14.87
CA GLN A 368 12.72 -28.90 14.21
C GLN A 368 11.25 -29.03 14.61
N GLN A 369 10.88 -28.56 15.80
CA GLN A 369 9.56 -28.73 16.40
C GLN A 369 8.70 -27.46 16.35
N VAL A 370 9.32 -26.30 16.10
CA VAL A 370 8.63 -25.02 16.09
C VAL A 370 7.49 -25.02 15.07
N GLY A 371 6.32 -24.58 15.55
CA GLY A 371 5.11 -24.37 14.78
C GLY A 371 4.59 -22.94 14.99
N VAL A 372 3.40 -22.67 14.46
CA VAL A 372 2.67 -21.43 14.71
C VAL A 372 1.61 -21.73 15.76
N HIS A 373 1.67 -21.05 16.91
CA HIS A 373 0.63 -21.22 17.93
C HIS A 373 -0.74 -20.79 17.36
N SER A 374 -1.81 -21.48 17.76
CA SER A 374 -3.17 -21.26 17.24
C SER A 374 -3.58 -19.78 17.23
N ARG A 375 -3.36 -19.04 18.32
CA ARG A 375 -3.62 -17.57 18.41
C ARG A 375 -2.98 -16.72 17.31
N PHE A 376 -1.91 -17.19 16.69
CA PHE A 376 -1.17 -16.49 15.62
C PHE A 376 -1.45 -17.06 14.23
N GLU A 377 -2.31 -18.07 14.09
CA GLU A 377 -2.66 -18.65 12.79
C GLU A 377 -3.41 -17.61 11.93
N PRO A 378 -2.88 -17.26 10.73
CA PRO A 378 -3.52 -16.28 9.86
C PRO A 378 -4.90 -16.69 9.36
N SER A 379 -5.24 -17.97 9.45
CA SER A 379 -6.54 -18.53 9.08
C SER A 379 -7.63 -18.32 10.13
N ASN A 380 -7.28 -17.84 11.33
CA ASN A 380 -8.29 -17.53 12.35
C ASN A 380 -9.24 -16.45 11.80
N PRO A 381 -10.57 -16.64 11.93
CA PRO A 381 -11.53 -15.63 11.53
C PRO A 381 -11.27 -14.30 12.22
N ARG A 382 -11.30 -13.21 11.45
CA ARG A 382 -11.16 -11.84 11.98
C ARG A 382 -12.50 -11.12 11.95
N ALA A 383 -12.78 -10.35 13.00
CA ALA A 383 -13.89 -9.40 12.98
C ALA A 383 -13.60 -8.29 11.95
N PRO A 384 -14.62 -7.56 11.47
CA PRO A 384 -14.38 -6.34 10.72
C PRO A 384 -13.48 -5.40 11.51
N LEU A 385 -12.55 -4.76 10.82
CA LEU A 385 -11.68 -3.73 11.37
C LEU A 385 -12.47 -2.53 11.84
N GLU A 386 -13.45 -2.16 11.02
CA GLU A 386 -14.38 -1.10 11.29
C GLU A 386 -15.66 -1.32 10.48
N ILE A 387 -16.73 -0.67 10.93
CA ILE A 387 -17.96 -0.56 10.18
C ILE A 387 -18.10 0.89 9.78
N TRP A 388 -18.17 1.18 8.49
CA TRP A 388 -18.37 2.54 8.01
C TRP A 388 -19.85 2.88 8.09
N PRO A 389 -20.25 3.80 8.99
CA PRO A 389 -21.60 4.34 8.96
C PRO A 389 -21.69 5.22 7.71
N LEU A 390 -22.48 4.76 6.75
CA LEU A 390 -22.74 5.50 5.51
C LEU A 390 -24.10 6.22 5.56
N ALA A 391 -24.80 6.12 6.69
CA ALA A 391 -26.01 6.89 6.99
C ALA A 391 -25.67 8.23 7.69
N ASP A 392 -26.65 9.13 7.71
CA ASP A 392 -26.71 10.38 8.47
C ASP A 392 -25.40 11.17 8.55
N HIS A 393 -25.12 11.93 7.48
CA HIS A 393 -24.04 12.94 7.44
C HIS A 393 -22.69 12.42 7.98
N ALA A 394 -22.14 11.36 7.39
CA ALA A 394 -20.78 10.91 7.67
C ALA A 394 -19.78 11.56 6.68
N PRO A 395 -19.40 12.85 6.84
CA PRO A 395 -18.40 13.49 5.99
C PRO A 395 -17.11 12.67 6.02
N ASP A 396 -16.73 12.10 7.16
CA ASP A 396 -15.53 11.28 7.31
C ASP A 396 -15.52 10.05 6.40
N ALA A 397 -16.67 9.39 6.18
CA ALA A 397 -16.74 8.23 5.30
C ALA A 397 -16.66 8.64 3.83
N LEU A 398 -17.29 9.77 3.46
CA LEU A 398 -17.23 10.32 2.11
C LEU A 398 -15.83 10.89 1.80
N GLU A 399 -15.20 11.59 2.74
CA GLU A 399 -13.83 12.10 2.61
C GLU A 399 -12.83 10.95 2.46
N ARG A 400 -12.95 9.90 3.28
CA ARG A 400 -12.15 8.67 3.11
C ARG A 400 -12.39 8.01 1.75
N ALA A 401 -13.64 7.96 1.28
CA ALA A 401 -13.96 7.43 -0.03
C ALA A 401 -13.35 8.27 -1.16
N ILE A 402 -13.41 9.61 -1.06
CA ILE A 402 -12.80 10.53 -2.03
C ILE A 402 -11.28 10.36 -2.07
N ALA A 403 -10.63 10.32 -0.90
CA ALA A 403 -9.19 10.08 -0.80
C ALA A 403 -8.80 8.71 -1.39
N GLY A 404 -9.57 7.67 -1.05
CA GLY A 404 -9.38 6.31 -1.55
C GLY A 404 -9.60 6.15 -3.06
N LEU A 405 -10.61 6.82 -3.63
CA LEU A 405 -10.80 6.91 -5.08
C LEU A 405 -9.64 7.65 -5.74
N GLY A 406 -9.11 8.67 -5.06
CA GLY A 406 -7.89 9.35 -5.45
C GLY A 406 -6.72 8.38 -5.65
N ALA A 407 -6.60 7.31 -4.84
CA ALA A 407 -5.52 6.33 -4.94
C ALA A 407 -5.51 5.48 -6.22
N PHE A 408 -6.55 5.57 -7.06
CA PHE A 408 -6.59 4.97 -8.41
C PHE A 408 -5.99 5.86 -9.49
N LEU A 409 -5.60 7.09 -9.16
CA LEU A 409 -5.01 8.05 -10.08
C LEU A 409 -3.49 8.05 -9.87
N ALA A 410 -2.69 7.76 -10.89
CA ALA A 410 -1.24 7.82 -10.72
C ALA A 410 -0.79 9.28 -10.52
N ALA A 411 0.17 9.51 -9.63
CA ALA A 411 0.76 10.83 -9.40
C ALA A 411 1.33 11.43 -10.69
N ALA A 412 1.89 10.58 -11.55
CA ALA A 412 2.32 10.93 -12.90
C ALA A 412 1.20 11.55 -13.74
N ASP A 413 0.01 10.95 -13.71
CA ASP A 413 -1.15 11.39 -14.51
C ASP A 413 -1.73 12.69 -13.97
N ILE A 414 -1.76 12.82 -12.64
CA ILE A 414 -2.16 14.05 -11.95
C ILE A 414 -1.23 15.22 -12.32
N ARG A 415 0.09 15.02 -12.32
CA ARG A 415 1.05 16.06 -12.76
C ARG A 415 0.82 16.48 -14.20
N ARG A 416 0.66 15.53 -15.13
CA ARG A 416 0.37 15.84 -16.54
C ARG A 416 -0.95 16.60 -16.70
N LEU A 417 -1.97 16.23 -15.93
CA LEU A 417 -3.25 16.94 -15.95
C LEU A 417 -3.10 18.37 -15.43
N ASP A 418 -2.39 18.57 -14.32
CA ASP A 418 -2.14 19.89 -13.73
C ASP A 418 -1.40 20.81 -14.71
N GLU A 419 -0.31 20.33 -15.31
CA GLU A 419 0.45 21.03 -16.36
C GLU A 419 -0.45 21.42 -17.55
N HIS A 420 -1.31 20.50 -17.99
CA HIS A 420 -2.24 20.76 -19.09
C HIS A 420 -3.29 21.82 -18.72
N LEU A 421 -3.86 21.76 -17.52
CA LEU A 421 -4.84 22.72 -17.04
C LEU A 421 -4.23 24.12 -16.92
N PHE A 422 -3.00 24.20 -16.41
CA PHE A 422 -2.25 25.45 -16.31
C PHE A 422 -1.99 26.07 -17.69
N ALA A 423 -1.43 25.30 -18.63
CA ALA A 423 -1.16 25.76 -19.99
C ALA A 423 -2.44 26.20 -20.74
N ARG A 424 -3.56 25.53 -20.48
CA ARG A 424 -4.87 25.89 -21.06
C ARG A 424 -5.41 27.20 -20.47
N ALA A 425 -5.23 27.44 -19.17
CA ALA A 425 -5.64 28.67 -18.52
C ALA A 425 -4.86 29.89 -19.06
N GLU A 426 -3.55 29.74 -19.25
CA GLU A 426 -2.70 30.79 -19.84
C GLU A 426 -3.15 31.17 -21.26
N LYS A 427 -3.41 30.19 -22.12
CA LYS A 427 -3.84 30.43 -23.51
C LYS A 427 -5.20 31.12 -23.64
N ARG A 428 -6.08 30.97 -22.66
CA ARG A 428 -7.43 31.55 -22.69
C ARG A 428 -7.49 32.97 -22.12
N ALA A 429 -6.35 33.56 -21.76
CA ALA A 429 -6.30 34.78 -20.94
C ALA A 429 -7.27 34.67 -19.74
N ALA A 430 -7.36 33.47 -19.15
CA ALA A 430 -8.21 33.27 -17.99
C ALA A 430 -7.80 34.27 -16.92
N ARG A 431 -8.76 34.88 -16.23
CA ARG A 431 -8.49 35.90 -15.22
C ARG A 431 -7.64 35.28 -14.11
N LEU A 432 -6.32 35.47 -14.19
CA LEU A 432 -5.39 35.05 -13.18
C LEU A 432 -5.69 35.86 -11.93
N THR A 433 -6.25 35.19 -10.92
CA THR A 433 -6.44 35.80 -9.61
C THR A 433 -5.18 35.55 -8.82
N ARG A 434 -4.25 36.52 -8.83
CA ARG A 434 -3.09 36.49 -7.94
C ARG A 434 -3.59 36.70 -6.52
N ARG A 435 -3.40 35.69 -5.67
CA ARG A 435 -3.60 35.82 -4.22
C ARG A 435 -2.24 35.83 -3.57
N GLU A 436 -1.95 36.91 -2.86
CA GLU A 436 -0.79 37.02 -2.01
C GLU A 436 -1.26 36.80 -0.59
N SER A 437 -0.63 35.86 0.10
CA SER A 437 -0.72 35.74 1.55
C SER A 437 0.60 36.24 2.12
N PRO A 438 0.61 36.98 3.24
CA PRO A 438 1.82 37.05 4.03
C PRO A 438 2.19 35.61 4.39
N CYS A 439 3.36 35.17 3.93
CA CYS A 439 3.97 33.93 4.39
C CYS A 439 5.31 34.36 4.96
N GLU A 440 5.49 34.21 6.27
CA GLU A 440 6.80 34.39 6.85
C GLU A 440 7.60 33.11 6.65
N LEU A 441 8.76 33.27 6.01
CA LEU A 441 9.64 32.18 5.64
C LEU A 441 10.76 32.12 6.69
N GLU A 442 10.55 31.30 7.72
CA GLU A 442 11.49 31.19 8.83
C GLU A 442 12.47 30.05 8.56
N LEU A 443 13.74 30.40 8.34
CA LEU A 443 14.84 29.44 8.30
C LEU A 443 15.32 29.16 9.73
N LEU A 444 14.79 28.08 10.32
CA LEU A 444 15.25 27.59 11.61
C LEU A 444 16.50 26.75 11.42
N ARG A 445 17.64 27.18 11.97
CA ARG A 445 18.83 26.31 12.09
C ARG A 445 18.49 25.17 13.03
N ARG A 446 18.64 23.93 12.55
CA ARG A 446 18.45 22.72 13.36
C ARG A 446 19.78 22.17 13.88
N ASP A 447 20.87 22.36 13.10
CA ASP A 447 22.27 22.00 13.39
C ASP A 447 23.20 22.74 12.38
N GLU A 448 24.53 22.64 12.52
CA GLU A 448 25.57 23.23 11.65
C GLU A 448 25.32 22.94 10.16
N ASP A 449 24.85 21.73 9.83
CA ASP A 449 24.62 21.30 8.45
C ASP A 449 23.15 21.25 8.02
N ARG A 450 22.19 21.56 8.89
CA ARG A 450 20.75 21.38 8.58
C ARG A 450 19.92 22.61 8.92
N ARG A 451 19.29 23.17 7.89
CA ARG A 451 18.29 24.23 8.02
C ARG A 451 16.89 23.68 7.74
N ARG A 452 15.92 24.04 8.59
CA ARG A 452 14.50 23.75 8.41
C ARG A 452 13.82 25.01 7.90
N LEU A 453 13.17 24.89 6.75
CA LEU A 453 12.27 25.92 6.22
C LEU A 453 10.89 25.74 6.86
N THR A 454 10.33 26.79 7.43
CA THR A 454 8.97 26.78 8.00
C THR A 454 8.18 27.94 7.40
N PHE A 455 6.92 27.66 7.04
CA PHE A 455 5.98 28.67 6.54
C PHE A 455 5.03 29.03 7.70
N ARG A 456 4.93 30.31 8.04
CA ARG A 456 3.94 30.85 8.98
C ARG A 456 2.90 31.69 8.27
#